data_AF-A0A942FU39-F1
#
_entry.id   AF-A0A942FU39-F1
#
_cell.length_a   1.000
_cell.length_b   1.000
_cell.length_c   1.000
_cell.angle_alpha   90.00
_cell.angle_beta   90.00
_cell.angle_gamma   90.00
#
_symmetry.space_group_name_H-M   'P 1'
#
loop_
_entity.id
_entity.type
_entity.pdbx_description
1 polymer ?
#
loop_
_entity_poly.entity_id
_entity_poly.type
_entity_poly.pdbx_seq_one_letter_code
_entity_poly.pdbx_strand_id
1 'polypeptide(L)' 'MLFILYYIVAITILVLHFTGFLARHNLEWLVLILAVTVFPAVIYL' A
#
# COMPACT_ATOMS: atom_id res chain seq x y z
N MET A 1 8.19 -11.81 10.08
CA MET A 1 8.82 -11.24 8.86
C MET A 1 7.82 -10.71 7.84
N LEU A 2 6.63 -11.31 7.68
CA LEU A 2 5.59 -10.81 6.75
C LEU A 2 5.15 -9.35 7.02
N PHE A 3 5.13 -8.91 8.28
CA PHE A 3 4.83 -7.52 8.64
C PHE A 3 5.82 -6.52 8.01
N ILE A 4 7.12 -6.86 7.98
CA ILE A 4 8.14 -6.03 7.31
C ILE A 4 7.90 -5.99 5.81
N LEU A 5 7.53 -7.12 5.20
CA LEU A 5 7.21 -7.19 3.78
C LEU A 5 5.98 -6.33 3.45
N TYR A 6 4.96 -6.34 4.31
CA TYR A 6 3.82 -5.45 4.20
C TYR A 6 4.23 -3.97 4.21
N TYR A 7 5.13 -3.57 5.12
CA TYR A 7 5.67 -2.20 5.15
C TYR A 7 6.44 -1.82 3.88
N ILE A 8 7.26 -2.71 3.33
CA ILE A 8 7.99 -2.46 2.08
C ILE A 8 7.00 -2.21 0.93
N VAL A 9 5.96 -3.04 0.83
CA VAL A 9 4.90 -2.88 -0.18
C VAL A 9 4.13 -1.58 0.02
N ALA A 10 3.76 -1.25 1.27
CA ALA A 10 3.09 -0.01 1.62
C ALA A 10 3.89 1.23 1.21
N ILE A 11 5.17 1.28 1.56
CA ILE A 11 6.07 2.38 1.20
C ILE A 11 6.17 2.50 -0.32
N THR A 12 6.32 1.39 -1.03
CA THR A 12 6.41 1.38 -2.50
C THR A 12 5.14 1.94 -3.15
N ILE A 13 3.96 1.51 -2.68
CA ILE A 13 2.65 2.00 -3.18
C ILE A 13 2.49 3.49 -2.89
N LEU A 14 2.89 3.96 -1.72
CA LEU A 14 2.83 5.39 -1.37
C LEU A 14 3.77 6.22 -2.25
N VAL A 15 4.99 5.76 -2.51
CA VAL A 15 5.93 6.43 -3.43
C VAL A 15 5.35 6.49 -4.85
N LEU A 16 4.78 5.38 -5.35
CA LEU A 16 4.15 5.32 -6.66
C LEU A 16 2.88 6.19 -6.75
N HIS A 17 2.17 6.38 -5.64
CA HIS A 17 1.03 7.29 -5.55
C HIS A 17 1.49 8.74 -5.67
N PHE A 18 2.46 9.19 -4.85
CA PHE A 18 2.95 10.57 -4.87
C PHE A 18 3.66 10.97 -6.17
N THR A 19 4.26 10.01 -6.88
CA THR A 19 4.84 10.24 -8.22
C THR A 19 3.80 10.29 -9.36
N GLY A 20 2.52 10.10 -9.03
CA GLY A 20 1.42 10.06 -10.00
C GLY A 20 1.44 8.82 -10.90
N PHE A 21 2.30 7.84 -10.64
CA PHE A 21 2.39 6.61 -11.43
C PHE A 21 1.09 5.79 -11.32
N LEU A 22 0.53 5.69 -10.11
CA LEU A 22 -0.75 5.01 -9.88
C LEU A 22 -1.89 5.66 -10.66
N ALA A 23 -1.97 7.00 -10.66
CA ALA A 23 -2.98 7.75 -11.41
C ALA A 23 -2.88 7.48 -12.93
N ARG A 24 -1.66 7.52 -13.48
CA ARG A 24 -1.41 7.27 -14.90
C ARG A 24 -1.76 5.85 -15.35
N HIS A 25 -1.70 4.88 -14.45
CA HIS A 25 -2.04 3.47 -14.74
C HIS A 25 -3.44 3.08 -14.26
N ASN A 26 -4.24 4.03 -13.77
CA ASN A 26 -5.58 3.76 -13.21
C ASN A 26 -5.53 2.76 -12.02
N LEU A 27 -4.49 2.84 -11.21
CA LEU A 27 -4.19 1.96 -10.07
C LEU A 27 -4.35 2.65 -8.70
N GLU A 28 -4.95 3.84 -8.64
CA GLU A 28 -5.13 4.58 -7.37
C GLU A 28 -5.95 3.81 -6.33
N TRP A 29 -6.81 2.90 -6.78
CA TRP A 29 -7.57 1.99 -5.93
C TRP A 29 -6.67 1.09 -5.06
N LEU A 30 -5.41 0.86 -5.42
CA LEU A 30 -4.44 0.15 -4.57
C LEU A 30 -4.23 0.86 -3.24
N VAL A 31 -4.30 2.19 -3.19
CA VAL A 31 -4.17 2.96 -1.94
C VAL A 31 -5.34 2.67 -1.00
N LEU A 32 -6.55 2.53 -1.55
CA LEU A 32 -7.75 2.18 -0.76
C LEU A 32 -7.64 0.76 -0.19
N ILE A 33 -7.19 -0.20 -0.99
CA ILE A 33 -6.94 -1.58 -0.51
C ILE A 33 -5.87 -1.56 0.59
N LEU A 34 -4.80 -0.81 0.40
CA LEU A 34 -3.75 -0.67 1.41
C LEU A 34 -4.31 -0.08 2.71
N ALA A 35 -5.14 0.97 2.61
CA ALA A 35 -5.77 1.59 3.77
C ALA A 35 -6.72 0.65 4.53
N VAL A 36 -7.47 -0.21 3.83
CA VAL A 36 -8.35 -1.19 4.50
C VAL A 36 -7.54 -2.31 5.13
N THR A 37 -6.48 -2.76 4.46
CA THR A 37 -5.66 -3.90 4.91
C THR A 37 -4.66 -3.54 6.02
N VAL A 38 -4.35 -2.25 6.23
CA VAL A 38 -3.40 -1.83 7.26
C VAL A 38 -3.90 -2.19 8.66
N PHE A 39 -5.21 -2.07 8.91
CA PHE A 39 -5.81 -2.39 10.20
C PHE A 39 -5.65 -3.87 10.58
N PRO A 40 -6.09 -4.84 9.74
CA PRO A 40 -5.84 -6.25 10.04
C PRO A 40 -4.36 -6.60 10.01
N ALA A 41 -3.53 -5.94 9.17
CA ALA A 41 -2.09 -6.18 9.16
C ALA A 41 -1.40 -5.75 10.47
N VAL A 42 -1.85 -4.69 11.13
CA VAL A 42 -1.30 -4.29 12.44
C VAL A 42 -1.81 -5.16 13.58
N ILE A 43 -3.03 -5.69 13.47
CA ILE A 43 -3.66 -6.48 14.55
C ILE A 43 -3.17 -7.94 14.55
N TYR A 44 -2.98 -8.55 13.37
CA TYR A 44 -2.82 -10.00 13.25
C TYR A 44 -1.44 -10.46 12.74
N LEU A 45 -0.54 -9.54 12.37
CA LEU A 45 0.68 -9.82 11.61
C LEU A 45 1.95 -9.34 12.33
#